data_AF-A0AAT9HVG6-F1
#
_entry.id   AF-A0AAT9HVG6-F1
#
_cell.length_a   1.000
_cell.length_b   1.000
_cell.length_c   1.000
_cell.angle_alpha   90.00
_cell.angle_beta   90.00
_cell.angle_gamma   90.00
#
_symmetry.space_group_name_H-M   'P 1'
#
loop_
_entity.id
_entity.type
_entity.pdbx_description
1 polymer ?
#
loop_
_entity_poly.entity_id
_entity_poly.type
_entity_poly.pdbx_seq_one_letter_code
_entity_poly.pdbx_strand_id
1 'polypeptide(L)'
;MTHFVDRVPFEWSAPGALELRDLLASAYSRSARAEQLAKRAGVTTGYVDWERPMMTVWFDLMETASNQKRLRALLEEVTSGPDQAVGDRVRELLAAHPVVAAPDRPAKAPDFAHFADPDEQERRIFRAGTLQDVVFLRRGTELATAVCRLRVTAADGAQYHGTAFRIADDLLLTNHHVLFDDQGEGPVAVEAWFGYEADLHGRTREHQVVTCEPASAVGEPGPDWAVVRSGTGLPDDAMRVPSRTASRCPWTTGSASSSTRTAG
;
A
#
# COMPACT_ATOMS: atom_id res chain seq x y z
N MET A 1 -10.84 -23.16 12.38
CA MET A 1 -9.68 -23.29 11.48
C MET A 1 -8.45 -22.78 12.20
N THR A 2 -7.31 -23.46 12.10
CA THR A 2 -6.06 -23.02 12.72
C THR A 2 -5.50 -21.83 11.94
N HIS A 3 -5.26 -20.71 12.62
CA HIS A 3 -4.74 -19.47 12.02
C HIS A 3 -3.33 -19.72 11.43
N PHE A 4 -2.94 -18.98 10.38
CA PHE A 4 -1.70 -19.27 9.64
C PHE A 4 -0.44 -19.13 10.51
N VAL A 5 -0.48 -18.25 11.51
CA VAL A 5 0.61 -18.05 12.48
C VAL A 5 0.81 -19.20 13.47
N ASP A 6 -0.20 -20.07 13.62
CA ASP A 6 -0.15 -21.22 14.53
C ASP A 6 0.21 -22.53 13.79
N ARG A 7 0.38 -22.48 12.47
CA ARG A 7 0.75 -23.65 11.65
C ARG A 7 2.27 -23.86 11.70
N VAL A 8 2.65 -25.13 11.85
CA VAL A 8 4.04 -25.59 11.83
C VAL A 8 4.15 -26.74 10.83
N PRO A 9 4.97 -26.63 9.76
CA PRO A 9 5.78 -25.47 9.39
C PRO A 9 4.93 -24.24 9.00
N PHE A 10 5.56 -23.07 8.97
CA PHE A 10 4.88 -21.83 8.57
C PHE A 10 4.38 -21.90 7.13
N GLU A 11 3.13 -21.50 6.90
CA GLU A 11 2.49 -21.60 5.59
C GLU A 11 2.55 -20.27 4.83
N TRP A 12 3.54 -20.13 3.96
CA TRP A 12 3.74 -18.91 3.15
C TRP A 12 2.64 -18.64 2.12
N SER A 13 1.87 -19.66 1.74
CA SER A 13 0.72 -19.53 0.85
C SER A 13 -0.54 -18.98 1.53
N ALA A 14 -0.53 -18.82 2.86
CA ALA A 14 -1.69 -18.33 3.58
C ALA A 14 -1.94 -16.83 3.30
N PRO A 15 -3.22 -16.41 3.22
CA PRO A 15 -3.57 -15.00 3.12
C PRO A 15 -2.97 -14.20 4.28
N GLY A 16 -2.19 -13.15 3.96
CA GLY A 16 -1.56 -12.26 4.93
C GLY A 16 -0.14 -12.66 5.39
N ALA A 17 0.38 -13.84 5.02
CA ALA A 17 1.72 -14.26 5.40
C ALA A 17 2.82 -13.37 4.82
N LEU A 18 2.72 -13.06 3.51
CA LEU A 18 3.65 -12.16 2.83
C LEU A 18 3.49 -10.73 3.33
N GLU A 19 2.26 -10.27 3.49
CA GLU A 19 1.99 -8.92 3.98
C GLU A 19 2.51 -8.71 5.40
N LEU A 20 2.39 -9.71 6.27
CA LEU A 20 2.98 -9.67 7.60
C LEU A 20 4.51 -9.56 7.55
N ARG A 21 5.17 -10.35 6.68
CA ARG A 21 6.63 -10.26 6.50
C ARG A 21 7.03 -8.87 6.02
N ASP A 22 6.33 -8.34 5.01
CA ASP A 22 6.68 -7.07 4.38
C ASP A 22 6.46 -5.91 5.35
N LEU A 23 5.39 -5.95 6.14
CA LEU A 23 5.15 -5.03 7.25
C LEU A 23 6.29 -5.06 8.26
N LEU A 24 6.68 -6.25 8.73
CA LEU A 24 7.73 -6.41 9.73
C LEU A 24 9.11 -5.99 9.20
N ALA A 25 9.42 -6.31 7.94
CA ALA A 25 10.66 -5.92 7.29
C ALA A 25 10.77 -4.42 7.08
N SER A 26 9.65 -3.75 6.75
CA SER A 26 9.59 -2.29 6.63
C SER A 26 9.73 -1.60 8.00
N ALA A 27 8.93 -2.02 8.99
CA ALA A 27 8.90 -1.42 10.33
C ALA A 27 10.21 -1.64 11.11
N TYR A 28 10.79 -2.82 10.98
CA TYR A 28 12.02 -3.23 11.67
C TYR A 28 13.14 -3.48 10.67
N SER A 29 13.44 -2.45 9.87
CA SER A 29 14.48 -2.46 8.84
C SER A 29 15.93 -2.46 9.37
N ARG A 30 16.12 -2.43 10.70
CA ARG A 30 17.43 -2.51 11.35
C ARG A 30 17.55 -3.84 12.09
N SER A 31 18.57 -4.63 11.74
CA SER A 31 18.83 -5.96 12.31
C SER A 31 18.87 -5.96 13.85
N ALA A 32 19.56 -4.99 14.46
CA ALA A 32 19.63 -4.88 15.92
C ALA A 32 18.25 -4.78 16.62
N ARG A 33 17.29 -4.06 16.03
CA ARG A 33 15.93 -3.95 16.60
C ARG A 33 15.14 -5.25 16.42
N ALA A 34 15.23 -5.87 15.24
CA ALA A 34 14.59 -7.15 14.95
C ALA A 34 15.14 -8.28 15.84
N GLU A 35 16.45 -8.33 16.05
CA GLU A 35 17.10 -9.30 16.93
C GLU A 35 16.70 -9.10 18.40
N GLN A 36 16.66 -7.86 18.89
CA GLN A 36 16.22 -7.56 20.25
C GLN A 36 14.76 -7.98 20.48
N LEU A 37 13.89 -7.77 19.49
CA LEU A 37 12.51 -8.22 19.51
C LEU A 37 12.42 -9.75 19.57
N ALA A 38 13.15 -10.45 18.70
CA ALA A 38 13.22 -11.91 18.67
C ALA A 38 13.69 -12.50 20.01
N LYS A 39 14.72 -11.91 20.62
CA LYS A 39 15.23 -12.33 21.93
C LYS A 39 14.20 -12.14 23.05
N ARG A 40 13.46 -11.03 23.07
CA ARG A 40 12.39 -10.78 24.06
C ARG A 40 11.25 -11.79 23.92
N ALA A 41 10.92 -12.16 22.69
CA ALA A 41 9.94 -13.19 22.39
C ALA A 41 10.43 -14.63 22.68
N GLY A 42 11.68 -14.79 23.13
CA GLY A 42 12.29 -16.09 23.42
C GLY A 42 12.61 -16.92 22.18
N VAL A 43 12.75 -16.29 21.01
CA VAL A 43 13.19 -16.95 19.78
C VAL A 43 14.70 -17.15 19.85
N THR A 44 15.16 -18.37 19.61
CA THR A 44 16.60 -18.67 19.46
C THR A 44 17.06 -18.17 18.09
N THR A 45 17.89 -17.13 18.07
CA THR A 45 18.30 -16.40 16.86
C THR A 45 19.61 -16.89 16.24
N GLY A 46 20.27 -17.89 16.81
CA GLY A 46 21.63 -18.31 16.41
C GLY A 46 21.75 -18.87 14.98
N TYR A 47 20.63 -19.21 14.34
CA TYR A 47 20.57 -19.70 12.96
C TYR A 47 20.12 -18.63 11.95
N VAL A 48 19.77 -17.43 12.42
CA VAL A 48 19.36 -16.33 11.56
C VAL A 48 20.59 -15.57 11.10
N ASP A 49 20.78 -15.46 9.79
CA ASP A 49 21.85 -14.65 9.20
C ASP A 49 21.41 -13.18 9.13
N TRP A 50 21.90 -12.38 10.07
CA TRP A 50 21.54 -10.96 10.23
C TRP A 50 22.23 -10.02 9.23
N GLU A 51 23.15 -10.51 8.40
CA GLU A 51 23.86 -9.71 7.39
C GLU A 51 23.07 -9.61 6.07
N ARG A 52 22.01 -10.39 5.92
CA ARG A 52 21.16 -10.40 4.73
C ARG A 52 20.21 -9.20 4.68
N PRO A 53 19.63 -8.88 3.51
CA PRO A 53 18.55 -7.92 3.42
C PRO A 53 17.41 -8.26 4.40
N MET A 54 16.85 -7.25 5.08
CA MET A 54 15.87 -7.49 6.15
C MET A 54 14.64 -8.27 5.70
N MET A 55 14.24 -8.16 4.44
CA MET A 55 13.17 -9.00 3.86
C MET A 55 13.46 -10.49 4.03
N THR A 56 14.71 -10.89 3.80
CA THR A 56 15.14 -12.28 3.95
C THR A 56 15.36 -12.65 5.41
N VAL A 57 15.92 -11.74 6.21
CA VAL A 57 16.04 -11.94 7.66
C VAL A 57 14.67 -12.21 8.28
N TRP A 58 13.64 -11.44 7.92
CA TRP A 58 12.29 -11.61 8.44
C TRP A 58 11.61 -12.89 7.92
N PHE A 59 11.89 -13.29 6.68
CA PHE A 59 11.50 -14.61 6.19
C PHE A 59 12.06 -15.73 7.07
N ASP A 60 13.39 -15.76 7.24
CA ASP A 60 14.09 -16.79 8.02
C ASP A 60 13.69 -16.76 9.50
N LEU A 61 13.50 -15.56 10.07
CA LEU A 61 13.09 -15.35 11.46
C LEU A 61 11.66 -15.82 11.71
N MET A 62 10.72 -15.56 10.79
CA MET A 62 9.33 -16.02 10.92
C MET A 62 9.23 -17.55 10.86
N GLU A 63 9.96 -18.21 9.95
CA GLU A 63 10.05 -19.67 9.92
C GLU A 63 10.67 -20.22 11.20
N THR A 64 11.78 -19.63 11.64
CA THR A 64 12.47 -20.02 12.87
C THR A 64 11.55 -19.88 14.09
N ALA A 65 10.84 -18.76 14.20
CA ALA A 65 9.91 -18.51 15.30
C ALA A 65 8.68 -19.44 15.24
N SER A 66 8.14 -19.73 14.05
CA SER A 66 7.03 -20.68 13.87
C SER A 66 7.44 -22.09 14.28
N ASN A 67 8.59 -22.57 13.79
CA ASN A 67 9.14 -23.89 14.15
C ASN A 67 9.40 -24.03 15.65
N GLN A 68 9.71 -22.93 16.34
CA GLN A 68 9.89 -22.87 17.79
C GLN A 68 8.57 -22.65 18.57
N LYS A 69 7.42 -22.51 17.89
CA LYS A 69 6.12 -22.12 18.47
C LYS A 69 6.17 -20.79 19.24
N ARG A 70 7.02 -19.87 18.78
CA ARG A 70 7.25 -18.53 19.34
C ARG A 70 6.78 -17.41 18.43
N LEU A 71 6.26 -17.70 17.23
CA LEU A 71 5.78 -16.66 16.31
C LEU A 71 4.71 -15.78 16.95
N ARG A 72 3.75 -16.35 17.68
CA ARG A 72 2.73 -15.56 18.39
C ARG A 72 3.33 -14.64 19.45
N ALA A 73 4.27 -15.14 20.25
CA ALA A 73 4.99 -14.33 21.24
C ALA A 73 5.81 -13.21 20.57
N LEU A 74 6.38 -13.48 19.40
CA LEU A 74 7.09 -12.47 18.60
C LEU A 74 6.14 -11.35 18.16
N LEU A 75 4.95 -11.69 17.67
CA LEU A 75 3.95 -10.72 17.25
C LEU A 75 3.32 -9.99 18.45
N GLU A 76 3.20 -10.65 19.61
CA GLU A 76 2.79 -10.00 20.86
C GLU A 76 3.77 -8.89 21.28
N GLU A 77 5.09 -9.11 21.13
CA GLU A 77 6.10 -8.07 21.36
C GLU A 77 5.99 -6.89 20.37
N VAL A 78 5.56 -7.15 19.12
CA VAL A 78 5.31 -6.09 18.12
C VAL A 78 4.07 -5.29 18.50
N THR A 79 2.96 -5.98 18.79
CA THR A 79 1.67 -5.34 19.14
C THR A 79 1.70 -4.58 20.46
N SER A 80 2.58 -4.97 21.39
CA SER A 80 2.83 -4.28 22.66
C SER A 80 3.94 -3.23 22.57
N GLY A 81 4.54 -3.06 21.39
CA GLY A 81 5.65 -2.16 21.13
C GLY A 81 5.26 -0.67 21.09
N PRO A 82 6.25 0.21 20.95
CA PRO A 82 6.00 1.65 20.90
C PRO A 82 5.33 2.12 19.60
N ASP A 83 5.48 1.36 18.51
CA ASP A 83 4.88 1.67 17.20
C ASP A 83 3.46 1.10 17.13
N GLN A 84 2.48 1.92 17.48
CA GLN A 84 1.10 1.49 17.58
C GLN A 84 0.50 1.15 16.22
N ALA A 85 0.77 1.90 15.14
CA ALA A 85 0.25 1.63 13.80
C ALA A 85 0.70 0.25 13.29
N VAL A 86 1.97 -0.10 13.51
CA VAL A 86 2.46 -1.44 13.17
C VAL A 86 1.73 -2.49 14.02
N GLY A 87 1.53 -2.23 15.31
CA GLY A 87 0.75 -3.11 16.18
C GLY A 87 -0.71 -3.28 15.76
N ASP A 88 -1.38 -2.20 15.37
CA ASP A 88 -2.75 -2.17 14.84
C ASP A 88 -2.85 -2.99 13.55
N ARG A 89 -1.90 -2.80 12.61
CA ARG A 89 -1.88 -3.58 11.37
C ARG A 89 -1.60 -5.05 11.62
N VAL A 90 -0.70 -5.39 12.54
CA VAL A 90 -0.50 -6.79 12.95
C VAL A 90 -1.77 -7.37 13.57
N ARG A 91 -2.47 -6.64 14.44
CA ARG A 91 -3.77 -7.09 15.00
C ARG A 91 -4.81 -7.33 13.91
N GLU A 92 -4.88 -6.48 12.90
CA GLU A 92 -5.77 -6.63 11.75
C GLU A 92 -5.45 -7.89 10.94
N LEU A 93 -4.17 -8.18 10.71
CA LEU A 93 -3.70 -9.41 10.04
C LEU A 93 -3.89 -10.68 10.89
N LEU A 94 -4.05 -10.55 12.20
CA LEU A 94 -4.30 -11.65 13.14
C LEU A 94 -5.80 -11.88 13.42
N ALA A 95 -6.68 -11.05 12.87
CA ALA A 95 -8.12 -11.20 13.06
C ALA A 95 -8.66 -12.46 12.35
N ALA A 96 -9.85 -12.93 12.77
CA ALA A 96 -10.47 -14.13 12.20
C ALA A 96 -10.70 -14.04 10.67
N HIS A 97 -10.88 -12.82 10.16
CA HIS A 97 -10.93 -12.51 8.73
C HIS A 97 -9.90 -11.40 8.49
N PRO A 98 -8.64 -11.75 8.16
CA PRO A 98 -7.60 -10.75 7.96
C PRO A 98 -7.93 -9.93 6.72
N VAL A 99 -7.86 -8.60 6.85
CA VAL A 99 -8.04 -7.69 5.72
C VAL A 99 -6.68 -7.58 5.02
N VAL A 100 -6.51 -8.29 3.91
CA VAL A 100 -5.25 -8.32 3.14
C VAL A 100 -5.32 -7.40 1.93
N ALA A 101 -4.20 -7.08 1.31
CA ALA A 101 -4.24 -6.35 0.03
C ALA A 101 -5.04 -7.16 -1.00
N ALA A 102 -5.81 -6.48 -1.86
CA ALA A 102 -6.44 -7.14 -3.00
C ALA A 102 -5.36 -7.86 -3.82
N PRO A 103 -5.58 -9.12 -4.24
CA PRO A 103 -4.57 -9.87 -4.96
C PRO A 103 -4.21 -9.16 -6.26
N ASP A 104 -2.90 -8.93 -6.48
CA ASP A 104 -2.41 -8.36 -7.72
C ASP A 104 -2.71 -9.32 -8.88
N ARG A 105 -3.32 -8.81 -9.95
CA ARG A 105 -3.28 -9.51 -11.24
C ARG A 105 -1.83 -9.45 -11.75
N PRO A 106 -1.25 -10.53 -12.30
CA PRO A 106 0.09 -10.48 -12.89
C PRO A 106 0.12 -9.44 -14.03
N ALA A 107 0.58 -8.24 -13.70
CA ALA A 107 0.79 -7.18 -14.65
C ALA A 107 2.08 -7.44 -15.43
N LYS A 108 2.08 -7.11 -16.73
CA LYS A 108 3.32 -6.94 -17.47
C LYS A 108 4.05 -5.76 -16.84
N ALA A 109 5.20 -6.02 -16.22
CA ALA A 109 5.97 -5.01 -15.51
C ALA A 109 6.19 -3.78 -16.42
N PRO A 110 5.83 -2.56 -16.00
CA PRO A 110 6.29 -1.36 -16.66
C PRO A 110 7.81 -1.27 -16.50
N ASP A 111 8.50 -1.07 -17.62
CA ASP A 111 9.96 -0.94 -17.68
C ASP A 111 10.39 0.44 -17.18
N PHE A 112 10.57 0.56 -15.87
CA PHE A 112 11.16 1.73 -15.23
C PHE A 112 12.71 1.64 -15.20
N ALA A 113 13.33 0.64 -15.84
CA ALA A 113 14.74 0.28 -15.63
C ALA A 113 15.75 1.12 -16.44
N HIS A 114 15.33 2.19 -17.12
CA HIS A 114 16.19 2.96 -18.00
C HIS A 114 16.36 4.41 -17.55
N PHE A 115 17.05 4.61 -16.44
CA PHE A 115 17.72 5.87 -16.13
C PHE A 115 19.23 5.64 -16.24
N ALA A 116 19.87 6.16 -17.29
CA ALA A 116 21.31 6.05 -17.51
C ALA A 116 21.95 7.44 -17.39
N ASP A 117 23.06 7.52 -16.67
CA ASP A 117 23.64 8.79 -16.25
C ASP A 117 25.05 9.00 -16.85
N PRO A 118 25.29 10.03 -17.70
CA PRO A 118 26.60 10.29 -18.28
C PRO A 118 27.42 11.32 -17.47
N ASP A 119 28.66 10.95 -17.14
CA ASP A 119 29.83 11.82 -16.93
C ASP A 119 30.30 12.26 -15.51
N GLU A 120 31.63 12.16 -15.31
CA GLU A 120 32.36 12.15 -14.04
C GLU A 120 32.93 13.52 -13.65
N GLN A 121 32.14 14.40 -13.01
CA GLN A 121 32.67 15.52 -12.20
C GLN A 121 31.79 15.81 -10.98
N GLU A 122 32.20 15.31 -9.81
CA GLU A 122 31.54 15.48 -8.51
C GLU A 122 31.66 16.91 -7.96
N ARG A 123 30.55 17.67 -7.93
CA ARG A 123 30.15 18.62 -6.84
C ARG A 123 28.63 18.88 -6.80
N ARG A 124 27.80 17.87 -7.09
CA ARG A 124 26.33 17.89 -6.93
C ARG A 124 25.89 16.51 -6.45
N ILE A 125 25.12 16.41 -5.36
CA ILE A 125 24.79 15.12 -4.72
C ILE A 125 23.85 14.26 -5.60
N PHE A 126 23.16 14.82 -6.61
CA PHE A 126 22.44 14.06 -7.65
C PHE A 126 22.42 14.83 -8.99
N ARG A 127 22.46 14.11 -10.15
CA ARG A 127 22.56 14.69 -11.51
C ARG A 127 21.24 15.25 -12.08
N ALA A 128 20.09 14.92 -11.48
CA ALA A 128 18.82 15.59 -11.72
C ALA A 128 18.44 16.43 -10.50
N GLY A 129 17.77 17.57 -10.69
CA GLY A 129 17.16 18.31 -9.59
C GLY A 129 16.02 17.49 -8.97
N THR A 130 16.38 16.51 -8.11
CA THR A 130 15.45 15.69 -7.34
C THR A 130 14.97 16.40 -6.08
N LEU A 131 15.53 17.58 -5.80
CA LEU A 131 15.03 18.48 -4.76
C LEU A 131 13.67 19.03 -5.21
N GLN A 132 12.61 18.44 -4.68
CA GLN A 132 11.26 19.00 -4.78
C GLN A 132 11.13 20.13 -3.77
N ASP A 133 10.51 21.24 -4.19
CA ASP A 133 10.13 22.31 -3.27
C ASP A 133 9.21 21.75 -2.17
N VAL A 134 9.33 22.29 -0.96
CA VAL A 134 8.47 21.91 0.19
C VAL A 134 6.98 22.07 -0.11
N VAL A 135 6.61 22.92 -1.07
CA VAL A 135 5.25 23.02 -1.62
C VAL A 135 4.68 21.67 -2.05
N PHE A 136 5.51 20.73 -2.52
CA PHE A 136 5.07 19.37 -2.85
C PHE A 136 4.43 18.66 -1.65
N LEU A 137 4.99 18.81 -0.45
CA LEU A 137 4.43 18.20 0.76
C LEU A 137 3.06 18.80 1.10
N ARG A 138 2.95 20.14 1.04
CA ARG A 138 1.67 20.83 1.26
C ARG A 138 0.63 20.37 0.25
N ARG A 139 1.00 20.27 -1.03
CA ARG A 139 0.10 19.80 -2.08
C ARG A 139 -0.27 18.33 -1.92
N GLY A 140 0.66 17.50 -1.45
CA GLY A 140 0.44 16.11 -1.10
C GLY A 140 -0.60 15.98 0.00
N THR A 141 -0.49 16.76 1.09
CA THR A 141 -1.46 16.78 2.18
C THR A 141 -2.85 17.24 1.72
N GLU A 142 -2.94 18.26 0.87
CA GLU A 142 -4.22 18.70 0.30
C GLU A 142 -4.87 17.59 -0.55
N LEU A 143 -4.10 16.99 -1.48
CA LEU A 143 -4.61 15.96 -2.38
C LEU A 143 -4.89 14.62 -1.68
N ALA A 144 -4.22 14.33 -0.56
CA ALA A 144 -4.44 13.11 0.22
C ALA A 144 -5.89 12.98 0.71
N THR A 145 -6.60 14.10 0.91
CA THR A 145 -8.03 14.10 1.28
C THR A 145 -8.92 13.43 0.23
N ALA A 146 -8.50 13.37 -1.03
CA ALA A 146 -9.23 12.69 -2.10
C ALA A 146 -9.09 11.17 -2.05
N VAL A 147 -8.17 10.66 -1.25
CA VAL A 147 -7.79 9.25 -1.18
C VAL A 147 -8.50 8.59 0.00
N CYS A 148 -9.05 7.40 -0.23
CA CYS A 148 -9.59 6.57 0.84
C CYS A 148 -9.07 5.14 0.75
N ARG A 149 -8.98 4.49 1.91
CA ARG A 149 -8.79 3.04 1.97
C ARG A 149 -10.14 2.39 1.71
N LEU A 150 -10.22 1.50 0.73
CA LEU A 150 -11.37 0.63 0.57
C LEU A 150 -11.21 -0.59 1.48
N ARG A 151 -12.29 -0.98 2.15
CA ARG A 151 -12.45 -2.30 2.75
C ARG A 151 -13.57 -3.00 2.00
N VAL A 152 -13.23 -4.12 1.38
CA VAL A 152 -14.10 -4.86 0.48
C VAL A 152 -14.32 -6.26 1.03
N THR A 153 -15.57 -6.74 0.95
CA THR A 153 -15.94 -8.11 1.29
C THR A 153 -16.40 -8.81 0.02
N ALA A 154 -15.71 -9.88 -0.39
CA ALA A 154 -16.09 -10.73 -1.51
C ALA A 154 -17.30 -11.60 -1.19
N ALA A 155 -17.89 -12.19 -2.23
CA ALA A 155 -19.01 -13.12 -2.13
C ALA A 155 -18.70 -14.37 -1.27
N ASP A 156 -17.44 -14.80 -1.24
CA ASP A 156 -16.98 -15.92 -0.39
C ASP A 156 -16.72 -15.51 1.08
N GLY A 157 -16.92 -14.23 1.42
CA GLY A 157 -16.69 -13.66 2.74
C GLY A 157 -15.24 -13.22 2.99
N ALA A 158 -14.32 -13.40 2.04
CA ALA A 158 -12.96 -12.88 2.16
C ALA A 158 -12.97 -11.35 2.23
N GLN A 159 -12.09 -10.78 3.06
CA GLN A 159 -11.94 -9.34 3.19
C GLN A 159 -10.60 -8.87 2.64
N TYR A 160 -10.64 -7.82 1.84
CA TYR A 160 -9.46 -7.20 1.25
C TYR A 160 -9.55 -5.69 1.37
N HIS A 161 -8.41 -5.04 1.19
CA HIS A 161 -8.33 -3.61 1.08
C HIS A 161 -7.69 -3.18 -0.22
N GLY A 162 -8.08 -1.99 -0.67
CA GLY A 162 -7.49 -1.29 -1.79
C GLY A 162 -7.45 0.20 -1.53
N THR A 163 -7.06 0.96 -2.53
CA THR A 163 -7.05 2.42 -2.48
C THR A 163 -8.00 2.94 -3.54
N ALA A 164 -8.80 3.95 -3.19
CA ALA A 164 -9.63 4.64 -4.15
C ALA A 164 -9.48 6.16 -4.08
N PHE A 165 -9.86 6.81 -5.17
CA PHE A 165 -9.82 8.26 -5.34
C PHE A 165 -11.23 8.79 -5.61
N ARG A 166 -11.63 9.86 -4.92
CA ARG A 166 -12.87 10.58 -5.24
C ARG A 166 -12.73 11.29 -6.60
N ILE A 167 -13.55 10.91 -7.57
CA ILE A 167 -13.55 11.51 -8.93
C ILE A 167 -14.84 12.27 -9.28
N ALA A 168 -15.92 12.02 -8.53
CA ALA A 168 -17.17 12.81 -8.58
C ALA A 168 -17.75 13.00 -7.16
N ASP A 169 -18.99 13.51 -7.07
CA ASP A 169 -19.61 13.81 -5.78
C ASP A 169 -19.89 12.56 -4.95
N ASP A 170 -20.20 11.45 -5.62
CA ASP A 170 -20.53 10.15 -5.06
C ASP A 170 -19.73 9.00 -5.69
N LEU A 171 -18.70 9.28 -6.48
CA LEU A 171 -18.01 8.28 -7.30
C LEU A 171 -16.53 8.14 -6.92
N LEU A 172 -16.14 6.89 -6.62
CA LEU A 172 -14.77 6.51 -6.29
C LEU A 172 -14.16 5.69 -7.42
N LEU A 173 -12.93 5.99 -7.81
CA LEU A 173 -12.13 5.25 -8.78
C LEU A 173 -11.09 4.40 -8.06
N THR A 174 -10.98 3.14 -8.46
CA THR A 174 -10.01 2.14 -7.96
C THR A 174 -9.58 1.24 -9.10
N ASN A 175 -8.69 0.28 -8.81
CA ASN A 175 -8.36 -0.77 -9.76
C ASN A 175 -9.49 -1.80 -9.87
N HIS A 176 -9.64 -2.45 -11.03
CA HIS A 176 -10.67 -3.45 -11.26
C HIS A 176 -10.54 -4.64 -10.30
N HIS A 177 -9.31 -5.14 -10.11
CA HIS A 177 -9.06 -6.27 -9.20
C HIS A 177 -9.35 -5.96 -7.72
N VAL A 178 -9.55 -4.69 -7.36
CA VAL A 178 -9.97 -4.31 -5.99
C VAL A 178 -11.46 -4.54 -5.77
N LEU A 179 -12.29 -4.51 -6.82
CA LEU A 179 -13.74 -4.69 -6.69
C LEU A 179 -14.21 -6.04 -7.22
N PHE A 180 -13.54 -6.57 -8.24
CA PHE A 180 -13.96 -7.77 -8.93
C PHE A 180 -12.91 -8.87 -8.81
N ASP A 181 -13.37 -10.11 -8.67
CA ASP A 181 -12.50 -11.27 -8.73
C ASP A 181 -12.09 -11.63 -10.17
N ASP A 182 -11.35 -12.74 -10.34
CA ASP A 182 -10.89 -13.20 -11.66
C ASP A 182 -12.03 -13.69 -12.56
N GLN A 183 -13.18 -14.02 -11.98
CA GLN A 183 -14.41 -14.43 -12.66
C GLN A 183 -15.26 -13.21 -13.06
N GLY A 184 -14.94 -12.02 -12.55
CA GLY A 184 -15.68 -10.78 -12.77
C GLY A 184 -16.85 -10.60 -11.80
N GLU A 185 -16.94 -11.40 -10.74
CA GLU A 185 -17.96 -11.26 -9.71
C GLU A 185 -17.65 -10.06 -8.82
N GLY A 186 -18.67 -9.25 -8.56
CA GLY A 186 -18.57 -8.05 -7.73
C GLY A 186 -18.57 -8.37 -6.23
N PRO A 187 -18.27 -7.36 -5.38
CA PRO A 187 -18.22 -7.53 -3.94
C PRO A 187 -19.63 -7.51 -3.34
N VAL A 188 -19.79 -8.06 -2.13
CA VAL A 188 -21.07 -8.00 -1.38
C VAL A 188 -21.13 -6.81 -0.42
N ALA A 189 -19.99 -6.25 -0.04
CA ALA A 189 -19.90 -5.03 0.77
C ALA A 189 -18.63 -4.25 0.43
N VAL A 190 -18.74 -2.91 0.42
CA VAL A 190 -17.64 -1.99 0.19
C VAL A 190 -17.78 -0.82 1.17
N GLU A 191 -16.72 -0.53 1.91
CA GLU A 191 -16.59 0.64 2.79
C GLU A 191 -15.41 1.50 2.32
N ALA A 192 -15.60 2.81 2.24
CA ALA A 192 -14.57 3.79 1.94
C ALA A 192 -14.17 4.54 3.22
N TRP A 193 -12.94 4.38 3.65
CA TRP A 193 -12.40 4.96 4.88
C TRP A 193 -11.55 6.19 4.54
N PHE A 194 -12.13 7.37 4.71
CA PHE A 194 -11.48 8.66 4.46
C PHE A 194 -10.69 9.13 5.68
N GLY A 195 -9.50 9.69 5.46
CA GLY A 195 -8.61 10.10 6.54
C GLY A 195 -7.98 8.94 7.29
N TYR A 196 -7.99 7.73 6.71
CA TYR A 196 -7.28 6.57 7.26
C TYR A 196 -5.77 6.75 7.07
N GLU A 197 -5.12 7.36 8.06
CA GLU A 197 -3.69 7.60 8.09
C GLU A 197 -3.14 7.50 9.52
N ALA A 198 -1.81 7.44 9.66
CA ALA A 198 -1.15 7.51 10.95
C ALA A 198 -0.91 8.98 11.37
N ASP A 199 -1.02 9.28 12.66
CA ASP A 199 -0.59 10.56 13.23
C ASP A 199 0.94 10.64 13.36
N LEU A 200 1.46 11.78 13.86
CA LEU A 200 2.90 11.98 14.07
C LEU A 200 3.53 11.02 15.09
N HIS A 201 2.71 10.29 15.85
CA HIS A 201 3.13 9.28 16.81
C HIS A 201 2.88 7.87 16.29
N GLY A 202 2.52 7.72 15.01
CA GLY A 202 2.24 6.43 14.40
C GLY A 202 0.96 5.81 14.93
N ARG A 203 -0.06 6.56 15.36
CA ARG A 203 -1.38 6.01 15.73
C ARG A 203 -2.35 6.23 14.59
N THR A 204 -3.16 5.23 14.26
CA THR A 204 -4.24 5.41 13.29
C THR A 204 -5.17 6.53 13.76
N ARG A 205 -5.34 7.55 12.91
CA ARG A 205 -6.28 8.64 13.15
C ARG A 205 -7.71 8.13 13.03
N GLU A 206 -8.62 8.84 13.69
CA GLU A 206 -10.04 8.65 13.45
C GLU A 206 -10.33 8.93 11.97
N HIS A 207 -10.99 7.99 11.32
CA HIS A 207 -11.33 8.02 9.91
C HIS A 207 -12.84 7.98 9.74
N GLN A 208 -13.33 8.58 8.67
CA GLN A 208 -14.75 8.54 8.34
C GLN A 208 -15.04 7.33 7.46
N VAL A 209 -15.96 6.47 7.89
CA VAL A 209 -16.41 5.31 7.13
C VAL A 209 -17.65 5.70 6.32
N VAL A 210 -17.56 5.53 5.00
CA VAL A 210 -18.68 5.71 4.07
C VAL A 210 -19.03 4.37 3.44
N THR A 211 -20.27 3.92 3.59
CA THR A 211 -20.75 2.71 2.92
C THR A 211 -20.97 2.99 1.44
N CYS A 212 -20.48 2.10 0.59
CA CYS A 212 -20.68 2.15 -0.86
C CYS A 212 -21.77 1.17 -1.31
N GLU A 213 -22.32 1.40 -2.50
CA GLU A 213 -23.33 0.54 -3.12
C GLU A 213 -22.65 -0.50 -4.02
N PRO A 214 -22.50 -1.78 -3.61
CA PRO A 214 -21.73 -2.75 -4.39
C PRO A 214 -22.33 -3.02 -5.77
N ALA A 215 -23.67 -2.97 -5.88
CA ALA A 215 -24.39 -3.13 -7.14
C ALA A 215 -24.14 -2.00 -8.16
N SER A 216 -23.56 -0.87 -7.74
CA SER A 216 -23.18 0.23 -8.62
C SER A 216 -21.80 0.03 -9.26
N ALA A 217 -21.04 -0.99 -8.82
CA ALA A 217 -19.69 -1.21 -9.27
C ALA A 217 -19.65 -1.52 -10.78
N VAL A 218 -18.82 -0.79 -11.52
CA VAL A 218 -18.57 -1.01 -12.95
C VAL A 218 -17.09 -0.84 -13.24
N GLY A 219 -16.53 -1.61 -14.16
CA GLY A 219 -15.12 -1.52 -14.49
C GLY A 219 -14.74 -2.37 -15.68
N GLU A 220 -13.46 -2.29 -16.05
CA GLU A 220 -12.87 -3.09 -17.12
C GLU A 220 -11.58 -3.78 -16.68
N PRO A 221 -11.45 -5.11 -16.88
CA PRO A 221 -10.30 -5.88 -16.44
C PRO A 221 -9.00 -5.58 -17.20
N GLY A 222 -9.09 -5.07 -18.44
CA GLY A 222 -7.95 -4.81 -19.31
C GLY A 222 -7.08 -3.64 -18.86
N PRO A 223 -7.64 -2.41 -18.81
CA PRO A 223 -6.98 -1.25 -18.21
C PRO A 223 -6.97 -1.26 -16.67
N ASP A 224 -7.56 -2.29 -16.06
CA ASP A 224 -7.63 -2.52 -14.62
C ASP A 224 -8.22 -1.32 -13.85
N TRP A 225 -9.32 -0.75 -14.33
CA TRP A 225 -10.06 0.30 -13.62
C TRP A 225 -11.45 -0.18 -13.23
N ALA A 226 -11.93 0.31 -12.08
CA ALA A 226 -13.32 0.20 -11.70
C ALA A 226 -13.76 1.43 -10.89
N VAL A 227 -15.05 1.69 -10.90
CA VAL A 227 -15.69 2.71 -10.07
C VAL A 227 -16.81 2.10 -9.25
N VAL A 228 -17.07 2.69 -8.09
CA VAL A 228 -18.20 2.36 -7.22
C VAL A 228 -18.79 3.64 -6.65
N ARG A 229 -20.11 3.66 -6.47
CA ARG A 229 -20.82 4.78 -5.85
C ARG A 229 -20.89 4.66 -4.35
N SER A 230 -20.81 5.78 -3.64
CA SER A 230 -21.15 5.84 -2.23
C SER A 230 -22.67 5.77 -2.05
N GLY A 231 -23.14 5.05 -1.03
CA GLY A 231 -24.58 4.96 -0.70
C GLY A 231 -25.07 6.18 0.10
N THR A 232 -24.15 6.98 0.63
CA THR A 232 -24.40 8.30 1.21
C THR A 232 -23.46 9.33 0.57
N GLY A 233 -23.61 10.61 0.88
CA GLY A 233 -22.66 11.64 0.43
C GLY A 233 -21.25 11.34 0.93
N LEU A 234 -20.25 11.64 0.10
CA LEU A 234 -18.83 11.62 0.48
C LEU A 234 -18.49 12.81 1.38
N PRO A 235 -17.40 12.76 2.17
CA PRO A 235 -17.01 13.85 3.06
C PRO A 235 -16.80 15.16 2.30
N ASP A 236 -17.26 16.29 2.86
CA ASP A 236 -17.17 17.60 2.20
C ASP A 236 -15.72 18.09 2.05
N ASP A 237 -14.84 17.68 2.95
CA ASP A 237 -13.41 17.99 2.94
C ASP A 237 -12.59 17.08 2.03
N ALA A 238 -13.16 15.96 1.57
CA ALA A 238 -12.50 15.08 0.62
C ALA A 238 -12.44 15.74 -0.77
N MET A 239 -11.25 16.13 -1.22
CA MET A 239 -11.12 16.74 -2.54
C MET A 239 -11.59 15.82 -3.67
N ARG A 240 -12.21 16.40 -4.70
CA ARG A 240 -12.47 15.69 -5.95
C ARG A 240 -11.27 15.81 -6.87
N VAL A 241 -10.72 14.68 -7.30
CA VAL A 241 -9.68 14.65 -8.33
C VAL A 241 -10.30 15.06 -9.67
N PRO A 242 -9.84 16.15 -10.29
CA PRO A 242 -10.37 16.56 -11.58
C PRO A 242 -9.93 15.55 -12.65
N SER A 243 -10.86 14.97 -13.38
CA SER A 243 -10.56 14.29 -14.64
C SER A 243 -10.14 15.36 -15.65
N ARG A 244 -8.82 15.54 -15.84
CA ARG A 244 -8.34 16.41 -16.91
C ARG A 244 -8.73 15.78 -18.24
N THR A 245 -9.67 16.40 -18.96
CA THR A 245 -9.74 16.25 -20.41
C THR A 245 -8.35 16.62 -20.94
N ALA A 246 -7.76 15.78 -21.81
CA ALA A 246 -6.42 15.96 -22.36
C ALA A 246 -6.25 17.38 -22.96
N SER A 247 -5.82 18.31 -22.13
CA SER A 247 -5.58 19.70 -22.48
C SER A 247 -4.27 20.08 -21.83
N ARG A 248 -3.26 20.10 -22.71
CA ARG A 248 -1.88 20.59 -22.61
C ARG A 248 -1.29 20.76 -21.22
N CYS A 249 -0.19 20.05 -20.99
CA CYS A 249 0.75 20.32 -19.91
C CYS A 249 1.21 21.80 -19.98
N PRO A 250 1.11 22.61 -18.91
CA PRO A 250 1.48 24.03 -18.95
C PRO A 250 2.99 24.30 -19.03
N TRP A 251 3.82 23.25 -18.97
CA TRP A 251 5.27 23.37 -18.81
C TRP A 251 6.08 23.32 -20.11
N THR A 252 5.44 23.37 -21.28
CA THR A 252 6.14 23.54 -22.56
C THR A 252 6.27 25.02 -22.93
N THR A 253 7.01 25.78 -22.12
CA THR A 253 7.59 27.06 -22.57
C THR A 253 8.95 26.77 -23.20
N GLY A 254 8.94 26.42 -24.48
CA GLY A 254 10.11 26.45 -25.36
C GLY A 254 9.87 27.49 -26.45
N SER A 255 10.61 28.59 -26.36
CA SER A 255 10.52 29.77 -27.23
C SER A 255 10.60 29.43 -28.71
N ALA A 256 9.77 30.10 -29.50
CA ALA A 256 9.93 30.23 -30.94
C ALA A 256 11.30 30.83 -31.28
N SER A 257 12.01 30.21 -32.22
CA SER A 257 13.00 30.90 -33.05
C SER A 257 12.71 30.60 -34.51
N SER A 258 12.14 31.59 -35.17
CA SER A 258 12.04 31.71 -36.63
C SER A 258 13.42 31.62 -37.28
N SER A 259 13.58 30.75 -38.27
CA SER A 259 14.53 31.00 -39.36
C SER A 259 13.87 30.71 -40.69
N THR A 260 13.43 31.78 -41.34
CA THR A 260 13.19 31.85 -42.77
C THR A 260 14.46 31.44 -43.50
N ARG A 261 14.37 30.46 -44.41
CA ARG A 261 15.37 30.26 -45.46
C ARG A 261 14.66 29.94 -46.77
N THR A 262 14.49 30.97 -47.58
CA THR A 262 14.26 30.92 -49.03
C THR A 262 15.40 30.21 -49.74
N ALA A 263 15.07 29.36 -50.72
CA ALA A 263 15.58 29.36 -52.10
C ALA A 263 15.52 27.95 -52.71
N GLY A 264 14.98 27.86 -53.94
CA GLY A 264 14.93 26.66 -54.78
C GLY A 264 13.67 26.62 -55.61
#